data_AF-A0A173VJ21-F1
#
_entry.id   AF-A0A173VJ21-F1
#
_cell.length_a   1.000
_cell.length_b   1.000
_cell.length_c   1.000
_cell.angle_alpha   90.00
_cell.angle_beta   90.00
_cell.angle_gamma   90.00
#
_symmetry.space_group_name_H-M   'P 1'
#
loop_
_entity.id
_entity.type
_entity.pdbx_description
1 polymer ?
#
loop_
_entity_poly.entity_id
_entity_poly.type
_entity_poly.pdbx_seq_one_letter_code
_entity_poly.pdbx_strand_id
1 'polypeptide(L)'
;MFDALTYQEMLKEIKKNSEKYGITDDVVAILITRPDLASGKDILNSLEYYHFRTGHSINFYLPGYGAYWTEEEYPDGKVVTEIAGVKWSFSNQRFVEFIEDMEKYSKWRYSGESDLIFAEVKNGRLSYERAMEFHLDNMLRDKAIISVNQFFEKIVRIGQEGRSMNQIGNKLGIDKGKQVVFDALLEKMPMYMGDVIKQEKYFCVKNIQK
;
A
#
# COMPACT_ATOMS: atom_id res chain seq x y z
N MET A 1 7.87 4.58 2.11
CA MET A 1 7.81 3.59 1.01
C MET A 1 8.86 2.53 1.30
N PHE A 2 8.49 1.25 1.21
CA PHE A 2 9.33 0.08 1.51
C PHE A 2 9.46 -0.79 0.26
N ASP A 3 10.65 -1.33 0.06
CA ASP A 3 10.91 -2.40 -0.88
C ASP A 3 10.11 -3.64 -0.45
N ALA A 4 9.53 -4.30 -1.43
CA ALA A 4 8.71 -5.49 -1.22
C ALA A 4 8.85 -6.41 -2.43
N LEU A 5 10.11 -6.64 -2.81
CA LEU A 5 10.45 -7.32 -4.05
C LEU A 5 9.70 -8.65 -4.16
N THR A 6 9.64 -9.41 -3.08
CA THR A 6 8.79 -10.60 -2.93
C THR A 6 7.77 -10.48 -1.79
N TYR A 7 6.70 -11.27 -1.88
CA TYR A 7 5.68 -11.35 -0.83
C TYR A 7 6.28 -11.77 0.52
N GLN A 8 7.24 -12.70 0.50
CA GLN A 8 7.92 -13.18 1.70
C GLN A 8 8.77 -12.11 2.37
N GLU A 9 9.42 -11.23 1.61
CA GLU A 9 10.17 -10.10 2.17
C GLU A 9 9.26 -9.09 2.86
N MET A 10 8.10 -8.79 2.25
CA MET A 10 7.08 -7.98 2.92
C MET A 10 6.66 -8.61 4.26
N LEU A 11 6.35 -9.92 4.28
CA LEU A 11 5.99 -10.61 5.53
C LEU A 11 7.12 -10.59 6.58
N LYS A 12 8.37 -10.77 6.16
CA LYS A 12 9.54 -10.68 7.04
C LYS A 12 9.67 -9.28 7.64
N GLU A 13 9.50 -8.23 6.85
CA GLU A 13 9.61 -6.85 7.32
C GLU A 13 8.45 -6.49 8.26
N ILE A 14 7.22 -6.93 7.99
CA ILE A 14 6.08 -6.79 8.91
C ILE A 14 6.40 -7.46 10.26
N LYS A 15 6.88 -8.71 10.24
CA LYS A 15 7.22 -9.46 11.45
C LYS A 15 8.36 -8.78 12.23
N LYS A 16 9.42 -8.37 11.55
CA LYS A 16 10.57 -7.67 12.14
C LYS A 16 10.14 -6.34 12.80
N ASN A 17 9.24 -5.59 12.18
CA ASN A 17 8.70 -4.36 12.77
C ASN A 17 7.88 -4.66 14.03
N SER A 18 7.10 -5.74 14.04
CA SER A 18 6.39 -6.19 15.25
C SER A 18 7.35 -6.59 16.37
N GLU A 19 8.40 -7.34 16.08
CA GLU A 19 9.37 -7.81 17.08
C GLU A 19 10.25 -6.67 17.62
N LYS A 20 10.70 -5.76 16.75
CA LYS A 20 11.61 -4.68 17.12
C LYS A 20 10.93 -3.53 17.86
N TYR A 21 9.72 -3.17 17.45
CA TYR A 21 9.02 -1.98 17.94
C TYR A 21 7.78 -2.31 18.78
N GLY A 22 7.44 -3.58 18.97
CA GLY A 22 6.23 -4.00 19.68
C GLY A 22 4.94 -3.69 18.94
N ILE A 23 5.01 -3.37 17.63
CA ILE A 23 3.84 -3.00 16.82
C ILE A 23 3.15 -4.29 16.36
N THR A 24 2.23 -4.80 17.16
CA THR A 24 1.50 -6.03 16.86
C THR A 24 0.29 -5.80 15.98
N ASP A 25 -0.37 -4.64 16.09
CA ASP A 25 -1.51 -4.28 15.26
C ASP A 25 -1.19 -3.04 14.41
N ASP A 26 -1.39 -3.16 13.09
CA ASP A 26 -1.01 -2.13 12.12
C ASP A 26 -1.94 -2.12 10.88
N VAL A 27 -1.69 -1.18 9.98
CA VAL A 27 -2.22 -1.15 8.62
C VAL A 27 -1.07 -0.98 7.66
N VAL A 28 -1.06 -1.81 6.62
CA VAL A 28 -0.12 -1.71 5.51
C VAL A 28 -0.88 -1.39 4.23
N ALA A 29 -0.22 -0.66 3.34
CA ALA A 29 -0.66 -0.40 1.99
C ALA A 29 0.22 -1.20 1.02
N ILE A 30 -0.38 -1.95 0.12
CA ILE A 30 0.28 -2.70 -0.94
C ILE A 30 -0.06 -2.00 -2.25
N LEU A 31 0.93 -1.36 -2.88
CA LEU A 31 0.76 -0.59 -4.10
C LEU A 31 1.21 -1.41 -5.30
N ILE A 32 0.26 -2.10 -5.91
CA ILE A 32 0.48 -2.99 -7.05
C ILE A 32 0.43 -2.15 -8.32
N THR A 33 1.57 -1.96 -8.96
CA THR A 33 1.65 -1.21 -10.21
C THR A 33 2.88 -1.62 -11.00
N ARG A 34 2.76 -1.70 -12.33
CA ARG A 34 3.91 -1.89 -13.21
C ARG A 34 4.40 -0.54 -13.77
N PRO A 35 5.70 -0.39 -14.05
CA PRO A 35 6.26 0.88 -14.55
C PRO A 35 5.79 1.26 -15.96
N ASP A 36 5.32 0.28 -16.75
CA ASP A 36 4.85 0.46 -18.13
C ASP A 36 3.38 0.89 -18.22
N LEU A 37 2.63 0.82 -17.14
CA LEU A 37 1.25 1.32 -17.07
C LEU A 37 1.24 2.87 -17.03
N ALA A 38 0.19 3.48 -17.59
CA ALA A 38 0.03 4.94 -17.55
C ALA A 38 -0.06 5.46 -16.11
N SER A 39 -0.93 4.86 -15.30
CA SER A 39 -1.04 5.13 -13.86
C SER A 39 0.25 4.83 -13.10
N GLY A 40 0.94 3.75 -13.46
CA GLY A 40 2.21 3.37 -12.87
C GLY A 40 3.32 4.37 -13.13
N LYS A 41 3.43 4.89 -14.34
CA LYS A 41 4.37 5.96 -14.67
C LYS A 41 4.11 7.22 -13.82
N ASP A 42 2.85 7.62 -13.68
CA ASP A 42 2.47 8.78 -12.85
C ASP A 42 2.81 8.57 -11.37
N ILE A 43 2.57 7.35 -10.86
CA ILE A 43 2.94 6.95 -9.50
C ILE A 43 4.46 7.03 -9.31
N LEU A 44 5.24 6.45 -10.23
CA LEU A 44 6.70 6.37 -10.12
C LEU A 44 7.36 7.75 -10.21
N ASN A 45 6.85 8.64 -11.06
CA ASN A 45 7.29 10.03 -11.15
C ASN A 45 7.10 10.80 -9.84
N SER A 46 6.16 10.37 -9.00
CA SER A 46 5.80 11.03 -7.74
C SER A 46 6.28 10.24 -6.52
N LEU A 47 7.00 9.13 -6.73
CA LEU A 47 7.29 8.17 -5.67
C LEU A 47 8.22 8.73 -4.58
N GLU A 48 9.21 9.55 -4.97
CA GLU A 48 10.07 10.26 -4.03
C GLU A 48 9.26 11.25 -3.17
N TYR A 49 8.36 12.02 -3.80
CA TYR A 49 7.44 12.88 -3.06
C TYR A 49 6.61 12.07 -2.07
N TYR A 50 6.01 10.94 -2.51
CA TYR A 50 5.24 10.09 -1.62
C TYR A 50 6.08 9.51 -0.47
N HIS A 51 7.33 9.15 -0.72
CA HIS A 51 8.25 8.65 0.31
C HIS A 51 8.38 9.67 1.45
N PHE A 52 8.68 10.93 1.13
CA PHE A 52 8.80 11.99 2.14
C PHE A 52 7.44 12.42 2.72
N ARG A 53 6.39 12.47 1.90
CA ARG A 53 5.07 12.98 2.27
C ARG A 53 4.32 12.04 3.22
N THR A 54 4.42 10.73 3.00
CA THR A 54 3.85 9.70 3.87
C THR A 54 4.63 9.63 5.19
N GLY A 55 5.96 9.82 5.13
CA GLY A 55 6.82 9.73 6.31
C GLY A 55 6.62 8.39 7.01
N HIS A 56 6.20 8.42 8.27
CA HIS A 56 5.88 7.20 9.00
C HIS A 56 4.41 6.79 8.91
N SER A 57 3.49 7.61 8.36
CA SER A 57 2.03 7.52 8.59
C SER A 57 1.40 6.18 8.18
N ILE A 58 1.81 5.63 7.04
CA ILE A 58 1.32 4.38 6.46
C ILE A 58 2.52 3.71 5.78
N ASN A 59 2.69 2.41 6.00
CA ASN A 59 3.74 1.63 5.36
C ASN A 59 3.25 1.16 4.00
N PHE A 60 3.80 1.73 2.93
CA PHE A 60 3.54 1.33 1.55
C PHE A 60 4.61 0.35 1.08
N TYR A 61 4.19 -0.85 0.70
CA TYR A 61 5.01 -1.90 0.09
C TYR A 61 4.79 -1.89 -1.42
N LEU A 62 5.89 -2.00 -2.18
CA LEU A 62 5.87 -1.97 -3.64
C LEU A 62 6.30 -3.34 -4.21
N PRO A 63 5.35 -4.22 -4.58
CA PRO A 63 5.61 -5.53 -5.16
C PRO A 63 6.53 -5.47 -6.38
N GLY A 64 7.56 -6.30 -6.43
CA GLY A 64 8.49 -6.36 -7.56
C GLY A 64 9.48 -5.18 -7.65
N TYR A 65 9.43 -4.22 -6.72
CA TYR A 65 10.40 -3.13 -6.62
C TYR A 65 11.43 -3.40 -5.53
N GLY A 66 12.68 -3.06 -5.82
CA GLY A 66 13.80 -3.17 -4.89
C GLY A 66 14.79 -2.02 -5.04
N ALA A 67 15.48 -1.72 -3.93
CA ALA A 67 16.63 -0.85 -3.89
C ALA A 67 17.89 -1.68 -3.55
N TYR A 68 19.07 -1.19 -3.94
CA TYR A 68 20.37 -1.80 -3.62
C TYR A 68 20.61 -3.22 -4.13
N TRP A 69 19.86 -3.66 -5.13
CA TRP A 69 20.06 -4.98 -5.72
C TRP A 69 21.22 -4.99 -6.72
N THR A 70 21.74 -6.17 -7.04
CA THR A 70 22.76 -6.35 -8.09
C THR A 70 22.15 -7.01 -9.32
N GLU A 71 22.72 -6.76 -10.51
CA GLU A 71 22.30 -7.41 -11.76
C GLU A 71 22.46 -8.95 -11.69
N GLU A 72 23.36 -9.44 -10.84
CA GLU A 72 23.55 -10.88 -10.61
C GLU A 72 22.39 -11.51 -9.83
N GLU A 73 21.82 -10.79 -8.86
CA GLU A 73 20.71 -11.29 -8.04
C GLU A 73 19.37 -11.28 -8.80
N TYR A 74 19.14 -10.24 -9.62
CA TYR A 74 17.90 -10.07 -10.38
C TYR A 74 18.19 -9.61 -11.81
N PRO A 75 18.50 -10.56 -12.73
CA PRO A 75 18.95 -10.23 -14.09
C PRO A 75 17.91 -9.52 -14.96
N ASP A 76 16.62 -9.69 -14.68
CA ASP A 76 15.54 -8.99 -15.40
C ASP A 76 15.26 -7.58 -14.87
N GLY A 77 15.99 -7.19 -13.82
CA GLY A 77 15.82 -5.95 -13.11
C GLY A 77 16.19 -4.72 -13.93
N LYS A 78 15.32 -3.71 -13.92
CA LYS A 78 15.56 -2.41 -14.59
C LYS A 78 15.39 -1.26 -13.63
N VAL A 79 16.33 -0.31 -13.62
CA VAL A 79 16.17 0.94 -12.88
C VAL A 79 14.99 1.72 -13.48
N VAL A 80 14.02 2.07 -12.65
CA VAL A 80 12.77 2.73 -13.07
C VAL A 80 12.53 4.08 -12.39
N THR A 81 13.16 4.32 -11.24
CA THR A 81 13.07 5.60 -10.53
C THR A 81 14.23 5.75 -9.54
N GLU A 82 14.31 6.91 -8.91
CA GLU A 82 15.29 7.22 -7.87
C GLU A 82 14.55 7.84 -6.67
N ILE A 83 14.89 7.42 -5.46
CA ILE A 83 14.34 7.97 -4.22
C ILE A 83 15.51 8.36 -3.33
N ALA A 84 15.63 9.64 -3.01
CA ALA A 84 16.68 10.16 -2.13
C ALA A 84 18.11 9.78 -2.59
N GLY A 85 18.38 9.83 -3.89
CA GLY A 85 19.69 9.46 -4.45
C GLY A 85 19.88 7.95 -4.67
N VAL A 86 18.91 7.12 -4.27
CA VAL A 86 19.01 5.66 -4.35
C VAL A 86 18.25 5.18 -5.57
N LYS A 87 18.91 4.42 -6.44
CA LYS A 87 18.26 3.81 -7.60
C LYS A 87 17.30 2.71 -7.16
N TRP A 88 16.06 2.84 -7.59
CA TRP A 88 15.01 1.86 -7.42
C TRP A 88 14.69 1.21 -8.75
N SER A 89 14.48 -0.08 -8.68
CA SER A 89 14.40 -0.90 -9.86
C SER A 89 13.27 -1.90 -9.76
N PHE A 90 12.83 -2.39 -10.92
CA PHE A 90 11.66 -3.25 -11.05
C PHE A 90 12.00 -4.54 -11.80
N SER A 91 11.52 -5.66 -11.27
CA SER A 91 11.64 -7.00 -11.87
C SER A 91 10.23 -7.51 -12.19
N ASN A 92 10.01 -7.88 -13.46
CA ASN A 92 8.73 -8.46 -13.86
C ASN A 92 8.56 -9.84 -13.23
N GLN A 93 9.64 -10.62 -13.16
CA GLN A 93 9.59 -11.95 -12.56
C GLN A 93 9.17 -11.86 -11.08
N ARG A 94 9.80 -10.98 -10.30
CA ARG A 94 9.47 -10.82 -8.88
C ARG A 94 8.10 -10.21 -8.66
N PHE A 95 7.68 -9.30 -9.53
CA PHE A 95 6.31 -8.79 -9.52
C PHE A 95 5.29 -9.93 -9.69
N VAL A 96 5.46 -10.77 -10.72
CA VAL A 96 4.55 -11.91 -10.97
C VAL A 96 4.57 -12.90 -9.80
N GLU A 97 5.74 -13.26 -9.29
CA GLU A 97 5.86 -14.13 -8.11
C GLU A 97 5.12 -13.55 -6.89
N PHE A 98 5.23 -12.23 -6.65
CA PHE A 98 4.48 -11.56 -5.59
C PHE A 98 2.97 -11.68 -5.80
N ILE A 99 2.49 -11.42 -7.02
CA ILE A 99 1.06 -11.52 -7.36
C ILE A 99 0.57 -12.94 -7.13
N GLU A 100 1.28 -13.95 -7.63
CA GLU A 100 0.91 -15.36 -7.46
C GLU A 100 0.83 -15.76 -5.99
N ASP A 101 1.80 -15.33 -5.16
CA ASP A 101 1.77 -15.55 -3.72
C ASP A 101 0.56 -14.85 -3.07
N MET A 102 0.30 -13.59 -3.42
CA MET A 102 -0.85 -12.86 -2.88
C MET A 102 -2.18 -13.51 -3.28
N GLU A 103 -2.34 -13.95 -4.52
CA GLU A 103 -3.51 -14.68 -5.01
C GLU A 103 -3.63 -16.09 -4.40
N LYS A 104 -2.50 -16.70 -3.99
CA LYS A 104 -2.44 -17.96 -3.27
C LYS A 104 -2.90 -17.83 -1.83
N TYR A 105 -2.54 -16.74 -1.13
CA TYR A 105 -2.85 -16.51 0.29
C TYR A 105 -4.09 -15.63 0.53
N SER A 106 -4.68 -15.07 -0.52
CA SER A 106 -5.91 -14.28 -0.44
C SER A 106 -6.90 -14.62 -1.57
N LYS A 107 -8.13 -14.12 -1.45
CA LYS A 107 -9.17 -14.18 -2.48
C LYS A 107 -9.03 -13.07 -3.51
N TRP A 108 -8.12 -12.12 -3.30
CA TRP A 108 -7.85 -11.06 -4.28
C TRP A 108 -7.30 -11.66 -5.58
N ARG A 109 -7.59 -10.98 -6.68
CA ARG A 109 -7.15 -11.35 -8.02
C ARG A 109 -6.62 -10.11 -8.72
N TYR A 110 -5.50 -10.27 -9.39
CA TYR A 110 -4.86 -9.17 -10.10
C TYR A 110 -5.73 -8.73 -11.28
N SER A 111 -6.02 -7.43 -11.33
CA SER A 111 -6.84 -6.83 -12.39
C SER A 111 -6.11 -6.74 -13.73
N GLY A 112 -4.77 -6.81 -13.72
CA GLY A 112 -3.91 -6.48 -14.86
C GLY A 112 -3.49 -5.00 -14.91
N GLU A 113 -4.09 -4.15 -14.07
CA GLU A 113 -3.85 -2.71 -13.96
C GLU A 113 -3.39 -2.35 -12.53
N SER A 114 -3.29 -1.06 -12.20
CA SER A 114 -2.77 -0.64 -10.90
C SER A 114 -3.84 -0.69 -9.81
N ASP A 115 -3.51 -1.40 -8.73
CA ASP A 115 -4.36 -1.60 -7.57
C ASP A 115 -3.65 -1.08 -6.29
N LEU A 116 -4.41 -0.46 -5.39
CA LEU A 116 -3.95 -0.14 -4.05
C LEU A 116 -4.79 -0.89 -3.02
N ILE A 117 -4.12 -1.64 -2.15
CA ILE A 117 -4.78 -2.48 -1.16
C ILE A 117 -4.31 -2.10 0.23
N PHE A 118 -5.24 -1.74 1.11
CA PHE A 118 -4.95 -1.67 2.54
C PHE A 118 -5.37 -2.96 3.21
N ALA A 119 -4.47 -3.49 4.04
CA ALA A 119 -4.71 -4.69 4.83
C ALA A 119 -4.28 -4.46 6.28
N GLU A 120 -4.99 -5.11 7.20
CA GLU A 120 -4.64 -5.07 8.62
C GLU A 120 -3.43 -5.97 8.90
N VAL A 121 -2.60 -5.58 9.85
CA VAL A 121 -1.67 -6.48 10.54
C VAL A 121 -2.29 -6.74 11.90
N LYS A 122 -2.41 -8.01 12.26
CA LYS A 122 -2.92 -8.47 13.57
C LYS A 122 -1.91 -9.39 14.22
N ASN A 123 -1.54 -9.11 15.46
CA ASN A 123 -0.52 -9.89 16.18
C ASN A 123 0.78 -10.11 15.36
N GLY A 124 1.25 -9.06 14.67
CA GLY A 124 2.46 -9.07 13.86
C GLY A 124 2.36 -9.87 12.55
N ARG A 125 1.13 -10.23 12.14
CA ARG A 125 0.86 -11.00 10.92
C ARG A 125 -0.10 -10.25 10.02
N LEU A 126 0.17 -10.26 8.72
CA LEU A 126 -0.74 -9.73 7.72
C LEU A 126 -2.08 -10.48 7.77
N SER A 127 -3.17 -9.75 7.79
CA SER A 127 -4.54 -10.25 7.84
C SER A 127 -5.37 -9.61 6.73
N TYR A 128 -6.03 -10.45 5.96
CA TYR A 128 -6.92 -10.06 4.88
C TYR A 128 -8.41 -10.11 5.26
N GLU A 129 -8.71 -10.28 6.55
CA GLU A 129 -10.09 -10.34 7.04
C GLU A 129 -10.86 -9.05 6.76
N ARG A 130 -10.16 -7.91 6.83
CA ARG A 130 -10.63 -6.61 6.37
C ARG A 130 -9.58 -6.04 5.44
N ALA A 131 -9.89 -6.04 4.16
CA ALA A 131 -9.08 -5.40 3.15
C ALA A 131 -9.91 -4.31 2.45
N MET A 132 -9.22 -3.25 2.07
CA MET A 132 -9.78 -2.13 1.31
C MET A 132 -9.02 -2.05 -0.01
N GLU A 133 -9.71 -2.33 -1.11
CA GLU A 133 -9.13 -2.37 -2.46
C GLU A 133 -9.57 -1.12 -3.23
N PHE A 134 -8.63 -0.52 -3.97
CA PHE A 134 -8.87 0.58 -4.90
C PHE A 134 -8.31 0.22 -6.28
N HIS A 135 -9.19 0.24 -7.29
CA HIS A 135 -8.84 0.01 -8.69
C HIS A 135 -8.48 1.34 -9.36
N LEU A 136 -7.20 1.73 -9.28
CA LEU A 136 -6.77 3.10 -9.58
C LEU A 136 -7.03 3.49 -11.02
N ASP A 137 -6.80 2.58 -11.97
CA ASP A 137 -7.02 2.83 -13.39
C ASP A 137 -8.51 3.00 -13.74
N ASN A 138 -9.40 2.18 -13.15
CA ASN A 138 -10.85 2.39 -13.29
C ASN A 138 -11.28 3.74 -12.71
N MET A 139 -10.72 4.10 -11.55
CA MET A 139 -11.00 5.38 -10.89
C MET A 139 -10.55 6.58 -11.73
N LEU A 140 -9.40 6.49 -12.40
CA LEU A 140 -8.92 7.53 -13.32
C LEU A 140 -9.77 7.60 -14.59
N ARG A 141 -10.03 6.44 -15.21
CA ARG A 141 -10.77 6.32 -16.48
C ARG A 141 -12.16 6.92 -16.40
N ASP A 142 -12.84 6.64 -15.29
CA ASP A 142 -14.20 7.13 -15.05
C ASP A 142 -14.23 8.48 -14.31
N LYS A 143 -13.06 9.10 -14.10
CA LYS A 143 -12.88 10.40 -13.43
C LYS A 143 -13.41 10.41 -11.98
N ALA A 144 -13.46 9.25 -11.33
CA ALA A 144 -13.71 9.12 -9.90
C ALA A 144 -12.61 9.80 -9.08
N ILE A 145 -11.38 9.77 -9.58
CA ILE A 145 -10.27 10.62 -9.12
C ILE A 145 -9.72 11.41 -10.31
N ILE A 146 -9.28 12.64 -10.02
CA ILE A 146 -8.66 13.51 -11.01
C ILE A 146 -7.21 13.07 -11.30
N SER A 147 -6.50 12.63 -10.26
CA SER A 147 -5.14 12.11 -10.35
C SER A 147 -4.82 11.21 -9.16
N VAL A 148 -3.85 10.30 -9.34
CA VAL A 148 -3.33 9.48 -8.24
C VAL A 148 -2.68 10.35 -7.16
N ASN A 149 -2.01 11.43 -7.55
CA ASN A 149 -1.39 12.39 -6.62
C ASN A 149 -2.39 12.99 -5.61
N GLN A 150 -3.51 13.52 -6.09
CA GLN A 150 -4.55 14.07 -5.20
C GLN A 150 -5.16 12.99 -4.31
N PHE A 151 -5.32 11.78 -4.84
CA PHE A 151 -5.85 10.65 -4.10
C PHE A 151 -4.92 10.21 -2.96
N PHE A 152 -3.61 10.09 -3.23
CA PHE A 152 -2.60 9.80 -2.23
C PHE A 152 -2.51 10.89 -1.16
N GLU A 153 -2.62 12.16 -1.53
CA GLU A 153 -2.63 13.27 -0.58
C GLU A 153 -3.80 13.17 0.41
N LYS A 154 -4.99 12.76 -0.06
CA LYS A 154 -6.15 12.51 0.82
C LYS A 154 -5.86 11.36 1.79
N ILE A 155 -5.33 10.24 1.30
CA ILE A 155 -4.95 9.08 2.13
C ILE A 155 -3.96 9.50 3.22
N VAL A 156 -2.93 10.27 2.86
CA VAL A 156 -1.92 10.72 3.81
C VAL A 156 -2.53 11.61 4.88
N ARG A 157 -3.40 12.56 4.52
CA ARG A 157 -4.08 13.43 5.49
C ARG A 157 -4.93 12.63 6.47
N ILE A 158 -5.74 11.68 5.97
CA ILE A 158 -6.55 10.81 6.82
C ILE A 158 -5.66 9.98 7.77
N GLY A 159 -4.56 9.43 7.25
CA GLY A 159 -3.61 8.66 8.07
C GLY A 159 -2.91 9.49 9.14
N GLN A 160 -2.57 10.75 8.83
CA GLN A 160 -1.99 11.69 9.80
C GLN A 160 -2.99 12.09 10.89
N GLU A 161 -4.25 12.36 10.52
CA GLU A 161 -5.34 12.64 11.46
C GLU A 161 -5.60 11.45 12.39
N GLY A 162 -5.72 10.23 11.82
CA GLY A 162 -5.86 9.00 12.58
C GLY A 162 -4.77 8.84 13.64
N ARG A 163 -3.52 9.09 13.26
CA ARG A 163 -2.37 9.06 14.19
C ARG A 163 -2.40 10.12 15.27
N SER A 164 -2.80 11.34 14.95
CA SER A 164 -2.90 12.41 15.94
C SER A 164 -3.92 12.05 17.04
N MET A 165 -5.07 11.50 16.65
CA MET A 165 -6.07 11.00 17.59
C MET A 165 -5.50 9.90 18.50
N ASN A 166 -4.62 9.04 17.98
CA ASN A 166 -3.96 8.00 18.76
C ASN A 166 -2.96 8.52 19.77
N GLN A 167 -2.17 9.54 19.42
CA GLN A 167 -1.22 10.14 20.37
C GLN A 167 -1.95 10.74 21.59
N ILE A 168 -3.18 11.22 21.38
CA ILE A 168 -4.06 11.66 22.47
C ILE A 168 -4.57 10.45 23.27
N GLY A 169 -5.01 9.37 22.61
CA GLY A 169 -5.48 8.13 23.25
C GLY A 169 -4.40 7.36 24.04
N ASN A 170 -3.15 7.35 23.57
CA ASN A 170 -2.02 6.70 24.27
C ASN A 170 -1.63 7.44 25.56
N LYS A 171 -1.83 8.77 25.64
CA LYS A 171 -1.74 9.51 26.92
C LYS A 171 -2.83 9.09 27.92
N LEU A 172 -3.90 8.46 27.43
CA LEU A 172 -5.02 7.94 28.21
C LEU A 172 -5.00 6.40 28.35
N GLY A 173 -3.91 5.72 27.91
CA GLY A 173 -3.68 4.30 28.15
C GLY A 173 -4.33 3.31 27.18
N ILE A 174 -4.75 3.73 25.98
CA ILE A 174 -5.40 2.85 24.98
C ILE A 174 -4.43 2.53 23.83
N ASP A 175 -3.75 1.38 23.89
CA ASP A 175 -2.83 0.87 22.84
C ASP A 175 -3.58 0.29 21.62
N LYS A 176 -4.31 1.14 20.87
CA LYS A 176 -5.04 0.75 19.64
C LYS A 176 -4.72 1.60 18.41
N GLY A 177 -3.54 2.21 18.38
CA GLY A 177 -3.25 3.32 17.46
C GLY A 177 -3.53 3.03 15.98
N LYS A 178 -2.88 2.06 15.36
CA LYS A 178 -2.97 1.91 13.89
C LYS A 178 -4.31 1.35 13.37
N GLN A 179 -5.13 0.72 14.20
CA GLN A 179 -6.53 0.38 13.85
C GLN A 179 -7.38 1.64 13.58
N VAL A 180 -7.14 2.72 14.32
CA VAL A 180 -7.81 4.02 14.11
C VAL A 180 -7.50 4.61 12.73
N VAL A 181 -6.34 4.28 12.14
CA VAL A 181 -6.02 4.71 10.76
C VAL A 181 -6.89 3.96 9.76
N PHE A 182 -7.06 2.64 9.89
CA PHE A 182 -7.94 1.87 9.00
C PHE A 182 -9.38 2.34 9.11
N ASP A 183 -9.86 2.53 10.34
CA ASP A 183 -11.23 2.97 10.60
C ASP A 183 -11.46 4.40 10.08
N ALA A 184 -10.48 5.30 10.24
CA ALA A 184 -10.55 6.64 9.66
C ALA A 184 -10.55 6.61 8.13
N LEU A 185 -9.78 5.72 7.49
CA LEU A 185 -9.84 5.51 6.04
C LEU A 185 -11.22 4.98 5.63
N LEU A 186 -11.76 3.99 6.34
CA LEU A 186 -13.09 3.44 6.04
C LEU A 186 -14.20 4.47 6.16
N GLU A 187 -14.15 5.31 7.18
CA GLU A 187 -15.16 6.33 7.43
C GLU A 187 -15.05 7.49 6.43
N LYS A 188 -13.82 7.98 6.20
CA LYS A 188 -13.61 9.24 5.46
C LYS A 188 -13.44 9.06 3.96
N MET A 189 -12.87 7.94 3.49
CA MET A 189 -12.67 7.73 2.05
C MET A 189 -13.98 7.78 1.26
N PRO A 190 -15.09 7.16 1.72
CA PRO A 190 -16.37 7.30 1.05
C PRO A 190 -16.89 8.73 1.00
N MET A 191 -16.73 9.50 2.08
CA MET A 191 -17.14 10.91 2.12
C MET A 191 -16.40 11.77 1.09
N TYR A 192 -15.12 11.49 0.84
CA TYR A 192 -14.30 12.22 -0.13
C TYR A 192 -14.51 11.83 -1.60
N MET A 193 -15.12 10.67 -1.83
CA MET A 193 -15.37 10.11 -3.15
C MET A 193 -16.87 10.17 -3.54
N GLY A 194 -17.76 10.52 -2.61
CA GLY A 194 -19.19 10.66 -2.84
C GLY A 194 -19.86 9.35 -3.26
N ASP A 195 -20.93 9.42 -4.04
CA ASP A 195 -21.65 8.24 -4.55
C ASP A 195 -20.83 7.39 -5.52
N VAL A 196 -19.69 7.90 -5.99
CA VAL A 196 -18.80 7.19 -6.91
C VAL A 196 -18.22 5.95 -6.24
N ILE A 197 -17.93 5.98 -4.92
CA ILE A 197 -17.30 4.87 -4.20
C ILE A 197 -18.23 3.66 -3.96
N LYS A 198 -19.53 3.78 -4.22
CA LYS A 198 -20.52 2.71 -4.00
C LYS A 198 -20.47 1.63 -5.09
N GLN A 199 -19.58 1.77 -6.07
CA GLN A 199 -19.45 0.83 -7.18
C GLN A 199 -18.22 -0.04 -6.97
N GLU A 200 -18.44 -1.36 -6.85
CA GLU A 200 -17.36 -2.35 -6.65
C GLU A 200 -16.23 -2.24 -7.68
N LYS A 201 -16.53 -1.69 -8.87
CA LYS A 201 -15.51 -1.46 -9.92
C LYS A 201 -14.41 -0.46 -9.55
N TYR A 202 -14.59 0.36 -8.51
CA TYR A 202 -13.59 1.34 -8.06
C TYR A 202 -13.01 1.01 -6.71
N PHE A 203 -13.86 0.52 -5.81
CA PHE A 203 -13.54 0.36 -4.41
C PHE A 203 -14.38 -0.74 -3.79
N CYS A 204 -13.76 -1.55 -2.95
CA CYS A 204 -14.49 -2.46 -2.09
C CYS A 204 -13.80 -2.66 -0.75
N VAL A 205 -14.61 -2.87 0.29
CA VAL A 205 -14.16 -3.33 1.59
C VAL A 205 -14.72 -4.74 1.78
N LYS A 206 -13.84 -5.73 1.85
CA LYS A 206 -14.27 -7.12 1.93
C LYS A 206 -13.24 -7.98 2.65
N ASN A 207 -13.70 -9.15 3.07
CA ASN A 207 -12.83 -10.20 3.55
C ASN A 207 -12.23 -10.94 2.35
N ILE A 208 -10.94 -10.70 2.10
CA ILE A 208 -10.17 -11.45 1.10
C ILE A 208 -9.28 -12.52 1.74
N GLN A 209 -9.47 -12.85 3.01
CA GLN A 209 -8.78 -13.97 3.65
C GLN A 209 -9.25 -15.29 3.01
N LYS A 210 -8.29 -16.15 2.69
CA LYS A 210 -8.53 -17.56 2.38
C LYS A 210 -8.60 -18.39 3.65
#